data_AF-X0UCG4-F1
#
_entry.id   AF-X0UCG4-F1
#
_cell.length_a   1.000
_cell.length_b   1.000
_cell.length_c   1.000
_cell.angle_alpha   90.00
_cell.angle_beta   90.00
_cell.angle_gamma   90.00
#
_symmetry.space_group_name_H-M   'P 1'
#
loop_
_entity.id
_entity.type
_entity.pdbx_description
1 polymer ?
#
loop_
_entity_poly.entity_id
_entity_poly.type
_entity_poly.pdbx_seq_one_letter_code
_entity_poly.pdbx_strand_id
1 'polypeptide(L)'
;DEIIHILKEELKEEINSEVVGKIDWERRFDHMQQHSGQHILSAAFEKLWNADTVSFYLGDEICTLDIMKDNITSEEVKKAEILSNNIVLENKPIKVYFVDQERANELNLRKIPPQKEDIRIVEIKDFDVCACCGTHCGTTGEVGLIKILKWEKRGVKIRLDFICGKRSLKDYYWKNELIKNISNKLTIKDTELGEAVERMLEERKETRKELREIKEKLQDYEAKDLINKSSLRNDGIKIINKVFEESNFQEVRVLVQKIIDLDDGVVVLAGIKNKGEG
;
A
#
# COMPACT_ATOMS: atom_id res chain seq x y z
N ASP A 1 -34.16 17.70 14.87
CA ASP A 1 -34.09 17.90 13.41
C ASP A 1 -33.51 19.26 13.05
N GLU A 2 -32.30 19.57 13.54
CA GLU A 2 -31.63 20.86 13.27
C GLU A 2 -30.36 20.62 12.46
N ILE A 3 -30.12 21.44 11.42
CA ILE A 3 -28.89 21.43 10.63
C ILE A 3 -28.00 22.57 11.11
N ILE A 4 -26.89 22.24 11.77
CA ILE A 4 -25.95 23.22 12.32
C ILE A 4 -24.83 23.49 11.31
N HIS A 5 -24.62 24.76 10.97
CA HIS A 5 -23.51 25.20 10.13
C HIS A 5 -22.46 25.87 11.01
N ILE A 6 -21.26 25.28 11.11
CA ILE A 6 -20.15 25.85 11.88
C ILE A 6 -19.39 26.82 10.99
N LEU A 7 -19.37 28.09 11.39
CA LEU A 7 -18.74 29.16 10.64
C LEU A 7 -17.40 29.54 11.27
N LYS A 8 -16.44 29.91 10.42
CA LYS A 8 -15.14 30.42 10.85
C LYS A 8 -15.25 31.83 11.44
N GLU A 9 -16.20 32.61 10.93
CA GLU A 9 -16.45 34.00 11.29
C GLU A 9 -17.95 34.18 11.50
N GLU A 10 -18.33 35.18 12.30
CA GLU A 10 -19.73 35.52 12.52
C GLU A 10 -20.36 36.08 11.23
N LEU A 11 -21.62 35.71 10.97
CA LEU A 11 -22.38 36.31 9.86
C LEU A 11 -22.66 37.77 10.17
N LYS A 12 -22.50 38.63 9.18
CA LYS A 12 -22.81 40.06 9.31
C LYS A 12 -24.30 40.33 9.10
N GLU A 13 -24.99 39.37 8.49
CA GLU A 13 -26.41 39.35 8.22
C GLU A 13 -27.20 39.18 9.52
N GLU A 14 -28.32 39.90 9.64
CA GLU A 14 -29.20 39.78 10.80
C GLU A 14 -29.92 38.43 10.81
N ILE A 15 -30.40 38.02 12.00
CA ILE A 15 -31.24 36.82 12.14
C ILE A 15 -32.45 36.94 11.21
N ASN A 16 -32.77 35.85 10.49
CA ASN A 16 -33.82 35.76 9.46
C ASN A 16 -33.50 36.47 8.12
N SER A 17 -32.26 36.92 7.90
CA SER A 17 -31.85 37.38 6.57
C SER A 17 -31.83 36.23 5.56
N GLU A 18 -32.20 36.53 4.32
CA GLU A 18 -32.00 35.61 3.21
C GLU A 18 -30.51 35.49 2.88
N VAL A 19 -30.03 34.26 2.78
CA VAL A 19 -28.63 33.95 2.46
C VAL A 19 -28.57 32.93 1.34
N VAL A 20 -27.50 32.99 0.54
CA VAL A 20 -27.25 32.00 -0.53
C VAL A 20 -26.21 30.99 -0.05
N GLY A 21 -26.65 29.77 0.21
CA GLY A 21 -25.77 28.65 0.52
C GLY A 21 -25.18 28.03 -0.75
N LYS A 22 -23.86 27.93 -0.83
CA LYS A 22 -23.16 27.19 -1.90
C LYS A 22 -22.38 26.03 -1.31
N ILE A 23 -22.63 24.84 -1.81
CA ILE A 23 -21.88 23.63 -1.44
C ILE A 23 -20.60 23.56 -2.28
N ASP A 24 -19.51 23.10 -1.66
CA ASP A 24 -18.34 22.63 -2.39
C ASP A 24 -18.73 21.39 -3.20
N TRP A 25 -18.94 21.60 -4.51
CA TRP A 25 -19.39 20.55 -5.41
C TRP A 25 -18.34 19.45 -5.59
N GLU A 26 -17.04 19.77 -5.53
CA GLU A 26 -16.01 18.76 -5.70
C GLU A 26 -16.03 17.79 -4.52
N ARG A 27 -16.10 18.32 -3.29
CA ARG A 27 -16.27 17.50 -2.09
C ARG A 27 -17.59 16.72 -2.12
N ARG A 28 -18.69 17.37 -2.51
CA ARG A 28 -20.01 16.74 -2.57
C ARG A 28 -20.02 15.56 -3.54
N PHE A 29 -19.53 15.78 -4.75
CA PHE A 29 -19.51 14.77 -5.80
C PHE A 29 -18.57 13.63 -5.46
N ASP A 30 -17.38 13.92 -4.91
CA ASP A 30 -16.46 12.89 -4.42
C ASP A 30 -17.12 11.95 -3.41
N HIS A 31 -17.80 12.50 -2.39
CA HIS A 31 -18.51 11.70 -1.39
C HIS A 31 -19.69 10.92 -1.99
N MET A 32 -20.41 11.50 -2.97
CA MET A 32 -21.44 10.78 -3.72
C MET A 32 -20.87 9.58 -4.50
N GLN A 33 -19.69 9.73 -5.12
CA GLN A 33 -19.00 8.63 -5.80
C GLN A 33 -18.63 7.52 -4.82
N GLN A 34 -18.05 7.86 -3.67
CA GLN A 34 -17.67 6.86 -2.66
C GLN A 34 -18.90 6.11 -2.12
N HIS A 35 -20.00 6.81 -1.87
CA HIS A 35 -21.21 6.21 -1.34
C HIS A 35 -21.89 5.29 -2.36
N SER A 36 -22.13 5.78 -3.58
CA SER A 36 -22.69 4.92 -4.64
C SER A 36 -21.78 3.75 -4.97
N GLY A 37 -20.45 3.94 -4.97
CA GLY A 37 -19.48 2.86 -5.14
C GLY A 37 -19.54 1.82 -4.02
N GLN A 38 -19.76 2.24 -2.77
CA GLN A 38 -20.00 1.32 -1.66
C GLN A 38 -21.24 0.45 -1.88
N HIS A 39 -22.37 1.03 -2.32
CA HIS A 39 -23.57 0.23 -2.63
C HIS A 39 -23.31 -0.80 -3.72
N ILE A 40 -22.63 -0.38 -4.80
CA ILE A 40 -22.29 -1.28 -5.91
C ILE A 40 -21.38 -2.42 -5.40
N LEU A 41 -20.38 -2.10 -4.59
CA LEU A 41 -19.43 -3.08 -4.08
C LEU A 41 -20.09 -4.07 -3.11
N SER A 42 -20.93 -3.59 -2.20
CA SER A 42 -21.70 -4.43 -1.30
C SER A 42 -22.61 -5.41 -2.06
N ALA A 43 -23.37 -4.92 -3.03
CA ALA A 43 -24.26 -5.77 -3.82
C ALA A 43 -23.49 -6.77 -4.69
N ALA A 44 -22.29 -6.43 -5.16
CA ALA A 44 -21.42 -7.37 -5.87
C ALA A 44 -20.99 -8.53 -4.96
N PHE A 45 -20.56 -8.26 -3.72
CA PHE A 45 -20.18 -9.30 -2.76
C PHE A 45 -21.36 -10.17 -2.34
N GLU A 46 -22.53 -9.57 -2.11
CA GLU A 46 -23.76 -10.28 -1.80
C GLU A 46 -24.19 -11.21 -2.94
N LYS A 47 -24.24 -10.73 -4.19
CA LYS A 47 -24.65 -11.56 -5.34
C LYS A 47 -23.69 -12.69 -5.66
N LEU A 48 -22.37 -12.49 -5.47
CA LEU A 48 -21.37 -13.49 -5.81
C LEU A 48 -21.19 -14.56 -4.73
N TRP A 49 -21.33 -14.20 -3.44
CA TRP A 49 -21.04 -15.12 -2.33
C TRP A 49 -21.99 -15.05 -1.14
N ASN A 50 -23.13 -14.35 -1.26
CA ASN A 50 -24.04 -14.09 -0.14
C ASN A 50 -23.31 -13.50 1.08
N ALA A 51 -22.31 -12.64 0.81
CA ALA A 51 -21.47 -12.04 1.82
C ALA A 51 -22.06 -10.69 2.28
N ASP A 52 -22.83 -10.73 3.36
CA ASP A 52 -23.55 -9.57 3.88
C ASP A 52 -22.62 -8.44 4.30
N THR A 53 -23.03 -7.20 4.02
CA THR A 53 -22.33 -6.02 4.53
C THR A 53 -22.66 -5.80 6.00
N VAL A 54 -21.63 -5.71 6.84
CA VAL A 54 -21.77 -5.48 8.28
C VAL A 54 -21.66 -4.01 8.62
N SER A 55 -20.67 -3.34 8.06
CA SER A 55 -20.34 -1.95 8.33
C SER A 55 -19.57 -1.35 7.17
N PHE A 56 -19.60 -0.03 7.07
CA PHE A 56 -18.77 0.72 6.15
C PHE A 56 -18.34 2.03 6.80
N TYR A 57 -17.29 2.62 6.26
CA TYR A 57 -16.80 3.95 6.65
C TYR A 57 -16.35 4.68 5.40
N LEU A 58 -16.88 5.88 5.17
CA LEU A 58 -16.56 6.72 4.01
C LEU A 58 -15.65 7.86 4.46
N GLY A 59 -14.35 7.57 4.58
CA GLY A 59 -13.34 8.57 4.94
C GLY A 59 -13.02 9.53 3.81
N ASP A 60 -12.23 10.57 4.09
CA ASP A 60 -11.82 11.58 3.10
C ASP A 60 -10.79 11.07 2.09
N GLU A 61 -9.93 10.12 2.48
CA GLU A 61 -8.94 9.51 1.59
C GLU A 61 -9.32 8.08 1.20
N ILE A 62 -9.57 7.23 2.21
CA ILE A 62 -9.89 5.81 2.03
C ILE A 62 -11.28 5.51 2.60
N CYS A 63 -12.03 4.65 1.90
CA CYS A 63 -13.27 4.08 2.39
C CYS A 63 -13.06 2.61 2.77
N THR A 64 -13.82 2.11 3.74
CA THR A 64 -13.75 0.71 4.16
C THR A 64 -15.12 0.05 4.10
N LEU A 65 -15.15 -1.22 3.70
CA LEU A 65 -16.33 -2.08 3.68
C LEU A 65 -16.04 -3.36 4.45
N ASP A 66 -16.84 -3.68 5.45
CA ASP A 66 -16.77 -4.95 6.18
C ASP A 66 -17.86 -5.90 5.69
N ILE A 67 -17.46 -7.10 5.26
CA ILE A 67 -18.37 -8.16 4.81
C ILE A 67 -18.27 -9.40 5.71
N MET A 68 -19.39 -10.12 5.89
CA MET A 68 -19.42 -11.43 6.55
C MET A 68 -18.90 -12.50 5.61
N LYS A 69 -17.63 -12.87 5.78
CA LYS A 69 -16.99 -13.97 5.04
C LYS A 69 -15.77 -14.43 5.84
N ASP A 70 -15.57 -15.73 5.98
CA ASP A 70 -14.47 -16.25 6.79
C ASP A 70 -13.09 -16.01 6.15
N ASN A 71 -12.98 -16.21 4.84
CA ASN A 71 -11.76 -16.01 4.07
C ASN A 71 -12.13 -15.51 2.68
N ILE A 72 -11.23 -14.75 2.04
CA ILE A 72 -11.38 -14.35 0.64
C ILE A 72 -10.05 -14.46 -0.10
N THR A 73 -10.10 -15.00 -1.30
CA THR A 73 -8.94 -15.10 -2.20
C THR A 73 -8.78 -13.83 -3.04
N SER A 74 -7.56 -13.58 -3.54
CA SER A 74 -7.32 -12.46 -4.47
C SER A 74 -8.18 -12.56 -5.74
N GLU A 75 -8.50 -13.77 -6.20
CA GLU A 75 -9.34 -13.98 -7.39
C GLU A 75 -10.81 -13.65 -7.10
N GLU A 76 -11.32 -13.98 -5.90
CA GLU A 76 -12.65 -13.54 -5.48
C GLU A 76 -12.74 -12.02 -5.36
N VAL A 77 -11.76 -11.37 -4.72
CA VAL A 77 -11.71 -9.90 -4.64
C VAL A 77 -11.73 -9.28 -6.04
N LYS A 78 -10.94 -9.83 -6.97
CA LYS A 78 -10.90 -9.39 -8.36
C LYS A 78 -12.24 -9.57 -9.07
N LYS A 79 -12.94 -10.68 -8.86
CA LYS A 79 -14.28 -10.92 -9.43
C LYS A 79 -15.31 -9.91 -8.93
N ALA A 80 -15.26 -9.54 -7.64
CA ALA A 80 -16.11 -8.51 -7.09
C ALA A 80 -15.83 -7.15 -7.74
N GLU A 81 -14.56 -6.76 -7.82
CA GLU A 81 -14.12 -5.51 -8.46
C GLU A 81 -14.54 -5.44 -9.94
N ILE A 82 -14.41 -6.54 -10.69
CA ILE A 82 -14.84 -6.62 -12.09
C ILE A 82 -16.36 -6.45 -12.19
N LEU A 83 -17.14 -7.18 -11.39
CA LEU A 83 -18.60 -7.07 -11.42
C LEU A 83 -19.04 -5.63 -11.09
N SER A 84 -18.45 -5.02 -10.04
CA SER A 84 -18.75 -3.63 -9.68
C SER A 84 -18.47 -2.66 -10.81
N ASN A 85 -17.33 -2.80 -11.50
CA ASN A 85 -16.99 -1.91 -12.61
C ASN A 85 -17.82 -2.18 -13.88
N ASN A 86 -18.27 -3.42 -14.11
CA ASN A 86 -19.25 -3.68 -15.18
C ASN A 86 -20.55 -2.91 -14.94
N ILE A 87 -21.04 -2.88 -13.70
CA ILE A 87 -22.23 -2.10 -13.33
C ILE A 87 -22.01 -0.59 -13.52
N VAL A 88 -20.81 -0.08 -13.23
CA VAL A 88 -20.43 1.31 -13.54
C VAL A 88 -20.51 1.55 -15.06
N LEU A 89 -19.94 0.67 -15.87
CA LEU A 89 -19.90 0.80 -17.34
C LEU A 89 -21.29 0.69 -17.99
N GLU A 90 -22.19 -0.08 -17.40
CA GLU A 90 -23.59 -0.16 -17.84
C GLU A 90 -24.37 1.15 -17.62
N ASN A 91 -23.83 2.08 -16.83
CA ASN A 91 -24.40 3.40 -16.55
C ASN A 91 -25.89 3.35 -16.14
N LYS A 92 -26.22 2.42 -15.26
CA LYS A 92 -27.58 2.18 -14.78
C LYS A 92 -28.10 3.40 -13.99
N PRO A 93 -29.39 3.76 -14.12
CA PRO A 93 -29.99 4.80 -13.29
C PRO A 93 -29.96 4.45 -11.80
N ILE A 94 -29.67 5.45 -10.96
CA ILE A 94 -29.81 5.38 -9.51
C ILE A 94 -31.00 6.24 -9.12
N LYS A 95 -32.06 5.60 -8.61
CA LYS A 95 -33.29 6.28 -8.20
C LYS A 95 -33.33 6.46 -6.69
N VAL A 96 -33.88 7.59 -6.27
CA VAL A 96 -34.12 7.89 -4.86
C VAL A 96 -35.60 8.23 -4.70
N TYR A 97 -36.27 7.54 -3.80
CA TYR A 97 -37.68 7.74 -3.49
C TYR A 97 -37.98 7.39 -2.03
N PHE A 98 -39.14 7.81 -1.54
CA PHE A 98 -39.60 7.52 -0.18
C PHE A 98 -40.74 6.50 -0.23
N VAL A 99 -40.77 5.62 0.76
CA VAL A 99 -41.82 4.62 0.94
C VAL A 99 -42.20 4.54 2.41
N ASP A 100 -43.43 4.13 2.68
CA ASP A 100 -43.85 3.77 4.02
C ASP A 100 -43.29 2.40 4.46
N GLN A 101 -43.57 2.02 5.71
CA GLN A 101 -43.10 0.77 6.28
C GLN A 101 -43.70 -0.47 5.58
N GLU A 102 -44.95 -0.40 5.14
CA GLU A 102 -45.64 -1.53 4.48
C GLU A 102 -44.95 -1.83 3.15
N ARG A 103 -44.77 -0.79 2.32
CA ARG A 103 -44.08 -0.90 1.04
C ARG A 103 -42.60 -1.25 1.21
N ALA A 104 -41.93 -0.76 2.26
CA ALA A 104 -40.55 -1.17 2.55
C ALA A 104 -40.41 -2.66 2.84
N ASN A 105 -41.41 -3.28 3.48
CA ASN A 105 -41.41 -4.72 3.77
C ASN A 105 -41.63 -5.58 2.52
N GLU A 106 -42.24 -5.02 1.47
CA GLU A 106 -42.38 -5.67 0.16
C GLU A 106 -41.11 -5.58 -0.69
N LEU A 107 -40.24 -4.61 -0.39
CA LEU A 107 -38.95 -4.47 -1.06
C LEU A 107 -37.95 -5.48 -0.45
N ASN A 108 -37.17 -6.15 -1.29
CA ASN A 108 -36.12 -7.06 -0.86
C ASN A 108 -34.89 -6.28 -0.34
N LEU A 109 -35.05 -5.57 0.78
CA LEU A 109 -34.02 -4.74 1.40
C LEU A 109 -33.09 -5.59 2.26
N ARG A 110 -31.78 -5.39 2.12
CA ARG A 110 -30.76 -6.00 3.01
C ARG A 110 -31.02 -5.77 4.50
N LYS A 111 -31.52 -4.58 4.84
CA LYS A 111 -31.88 -4.21 6.21
C LYS A 111 -33.04 -3.24 6.19
N ILE A 112 -34.12 -3.61 6.86
CA ILE A 112 -35.30 -2.77 7.03
C ILE A 112 -35.07 -1.86 8.24
N PRO A 113 -35.13 -0.51 8.08
CA PRO A 113 -35.06 0.40 9.21
C PRO A 113 -36.26 0.22 10.16
N PRO A 114 -36.09 0.37 11.48
CA PRO A 114 -37.20 0.26 12.43
C PRO A 114 -38.15 1.48 12.32
N GLN A 115 -39.45 1.20 12.17
CA GLN A 115 -40.61 2.10 12.29
C GLN A 115 -40.32 3.56 11.94
N LYS A 116 -40.33 3.87 10.66
CA LYS A 116 -40.31 5.25 10.14
C LYS A 116 -41.51 5.50 9.24
N GLU A 117 -42.07 6.70 9.30
CA GLU A 117 -43.15 7.13 8.41
C GLU A 117 -42.67 7.20 6.96
N ASP A 118 -41.48 7.77 6.73
CA ASP A 118 -40.86 7.87 5.41
C ASP A 118 -39.46 7.23 5.38
N ILE A 119 -39.35 6.08 4.73
CA ILE A 119 -38.09 5.37 4.51
C ILE A 119 -37.52 5.78 3.15
N ARG A 120 -36.36 6.42 3.15
CA ARG A 120 -35.63 6.76 1.92
C ARG A 120 -34.97 5.52 1.31
N ILE A 121 -35.39 5.18 0.10
CA ILE A 121 -34.85 4.08 -0.70
C ILE A 121 -33.93 4.62 -1.77
N VAL A 122 -32.82 3.91 -1.95
CA VAL A 122 -31.88 4.09 -3.06
C VAL A 122 -31.88 2.79 -3.85
N GLU A 123 -32.24 2.90 -5.13
CA GLU A 123 -32.34 1.78 -6.05
C GLU A 123 -31.34 1.98 -7.20
N ILE A 124 -30.41 1.05 -7.33
CA ILE A 124 -29.62 0.87 -8.55
C ILE A 124 -30.38 -0.13 -9.40
N LYS A 125 -30.91 0.34 -10.54
CA LYS A 125 -31.81 -0.43 -11.42
C LYS A 125 -31.29 -1.86 -11.65
N ASP A 126 -32.14 -2.87 -11.42
CA ASP A 126 -31.84 -4.30 -11.62
C ASP A 126 -30.58 -4.82 -10.90
N PHE A 127 -30.09 -4.11 -9.87
CA PHE A 127 -28.85 -4.47 -9.18
C PHE A 127 -28.96 -4.44 -7.65
N ASP A 128 -29.28 -3.28 -7.06
CA ASP A 128 -29.32 -3.10 -5.59
C ASP A 128 -30.52 -2.25 -5.19
N VAL A 129 -31.16 -2.60 -4.07
CA VAL A 129 -32.22 -1.80 -3.45
C VAL A 129 -31.94 -1.73 -1.95
N CYS A 130 -31.74 -0.54 -1.42
CA CYS A 130 -31.32 -0.36 -0.04
C CYS A 130 -31.95 0.88 0.59
N ALA A 131 -32.27 0.80 1.88
CA ALA A 131 -32.64 1.97 2.67
C ALA A 131 -31.37 2.76 3.04
N CYS A 132 -31.25 3.99 2.56
CA CYS A 132 -30.08 4.84 2.81
C CYS A 132 -30.47 6.31 2.84
N CYS A 133 -29.92 7.06 3.80
CA CYS A 133 -30.10 8.52 3.92
C CYS A 133 -28.96 9.33 3.29
N GLY A 134 -27.97 8.65 2.71
CA GLY A 134 -26.80 9.27 2.13
C GLY A 134 -27.02 9.87 0.76
N THR A 135 -25.97 10.44 0.20
CA THR A 135 -26.03 11.20 -1.04
C THR A 135 -25.41 10.38 -2.15
N HIS A 136 -26.08 10.28 -3.28
CA HIS A 136 -25.74 9.34 -4.34
C HIS A 136 -25.68 10.04 -5.69
N CYS A 137 -24.82 9.52 -6.56
CA CYS A 137 -24.83 9.82 -7.99
C CYS A 137 -26.20 9.54 -8.62
N GLY A 138 -26.49 10.16 -9.76
CA GLY A 138 -27.71 9.92 -10.53
C GLY A 138 -27.64 8.66 -11.40
N THR A 139 -26.44 8.25 -11.80
CA THR A 139 -26.20 6.99 -12.51
C THR A 139 -24.94 6.29 -12.01
N THR A 140 -24.80 5.00 -12.29
CA THR A 140 -23.61 4.24 -11.90
C THR A 140 -22.36 4.68 -12.64
N GLY A 141 -22.48 5.23 -13.85
CA GLY A 141 -21.34 5.73 -14.63
C GLY A 141 -20.65 6.92 -14.00
N GLU A 142 -21.39 7.75 -13.26
CA GLU A 142 -20.83 8.89 -12.51
C GLU A 142 -19.91 8.46 -11.37
N VAL A 143 -20.02 7.22 -10.88
CA VAL A 143 -19.16 6.68 -9.81
C VAL A 143 -17.70 6.58 -10.28
N GLY A 144 -17.48 6.31 -11.57
CA GLY A 144 -16.15 6.03 -12.12
C GLY A 144 -15.55 4.73 -11.60
N LEU A 145 -14.24 4.54 -11.84
CA LEU A 145 -13.52 3.33 -11.46
C LEU A 145 -13.63 3.06 -9.95
N ILE A 146 -14.14 1.89 -9.58
CA ILE A 146 -14.12 1.36 -8.21
C ILE A 146 -12.86 0.51 -8.07
N LYS A 147 -12.00 0.84 -7.10
CA LYS A 147 -10.75 0.14 -6.86
C LYS A 147 -10.64 -0.34 -5.41
N ILE A 148 -10.42 -1.64 -5.24
CA ILE A 148 -10.05 -2.25 -3.96
C ILE A 148 -8.53 -2.16 -3.83
N LEU A 149 -8.06 -1.53 -2.75
CA LEU A 149 -6.65 -1.26 -2.48
C LEU A 149 -5.97 -2.41 -1.75
N LYS A 150 -6.67 -2.94 -0.74
CA LYS A 150 -6.24 -4.07 0.08
C LYS A 150 -7.44 -4.64 0.83
N TRP A 151 -7.25 -5.81 1.44
CA TRP A 151 -8.21 -6.39 2.35
C TRP A 151 -7.50 -7.12 3.49
N GLU A 152 -8.18 -7.25 4.62
CA GLU A 152 -7.69 -7.95 5.80
C GLU A 152 -8.80 -8.69 6.53
N LYS A 153 -8.45 -9.78 7.21
CA LYS A 153 -9.38 -10.53 8.05
C LYS A 153 -9.50 -9.90 9.44
N ARG A 154 -10.73 -9.72 9.91
CA ARG A 154 -11.08 -9.20 11.23
C ARG A 154 -12.08 -10.13 11.92
N GLY A 155 -11.58 -11.18 12.56
CA GLY A 155 -12.40 -12.23 13.15
C GLY A 155 -13.14 -13.02 12.06
N VAL A 156 -14.48 -12.96 12.07
CA VAL A 156 -15.38 -13.61 11.09
C VAL A 156 -15.75 -12.69 9.91
N LYS A 157 -15.06 -11.55 9.78
CA LYS A 157 -15.32 -10.52 8.76
C LYS A 157 -14.09 -10.31 7.91
N ILE A 158 -14.29 -9.83 6.69
CA ILE A 158 -13.25 -9.27 5.84
C ILE A 158 -13.49 -7.76 5.71
N ARG A 159 -12.46 -6.97 6.01
CA ARG A 159 -12.45 -5.52 5.73
C ARG A 159 -11.76 -5.28 4.41
N LEU A 160 -12.40 -4.54 3.51
CA LEU A 160 -11.84 -4.08 2.25
C LEU A 160 -11.63 -2.57 2.31
N ASP A 161 -10.44 -2.12 1.93
CA ASP A 161 -10.17 -0.71 1.67
C ASP A 161 -10.43 -0.44 0.20
N PHE A 162 -11.26 0.56 -0.12
CA PHE A 162 -11.62 0.90 -1.49
C PHE A 162 -11.71 2.42 -1.71
N ILE A 163 -11.61 2.81 -2.97
CA ILE A 163 -11.76 4.19 -3.45
C ILE A 163 -12.48 4.18 -4.81
N CYS A 164 -13.20 5.26 -5.12
CA CYS A 164 -13.97 5.42 -6.35
C CYS A 164 -13.64 6.75 -7.05
N GLY A 165 -13.99 6.83 -8.34
CA GLY A 165 -14.06 8.10 -9.07
C GLY A 165 -12.76 8.89 -9.15
N LYS A 166 -12.80 10.18 -8.76
CA LYS A 166 -11.60 11.04 -8.82
C LYS A 166 -10.45 10.52 -7.94
N ARG A 167 -10.75 9.83 -6.83
CA ARG A 167 -9.72 9.26 -5.95
C ARG A 167 -8.97 8.11 -6.62
N SER A 168 -9.68 7.22 -7.31
CA SER A 168 -9.03 6.12 -8.05
C SER A 168 -8.24 6.62 -9.25
N LEU A 169 -8.69 7.70 -9.90
CA LEU A 169 -7.90 8.38 -10.93
C LEU A 169 -6.61 8.98 -10.37
N LYS A 170 -6.67 9.68 -9.23
CA LYS A 170 -5.48 10.20 -8.53
C LYS A 170 -4.52 9.07 -8.15
N ASP A 171 -5.06 7.94 -7.66
CA ASP A 171 -4.28 6.75 -7.34
C ASP A 171 -3.55 6.17 -8.56
N TYR A 172 -4.23 6.06 -9.69
CA TYR A 172 -3.62 5.62 -10.94
C TYR A 172 -2.50 6.57 -11.39
N TYR A 173 -2.71 7.89 -11.33
CA TYR A 173 -1.72 8.86 -11.79
C TYR A 173 -0.38 8.71 -11.07
N TRP A 174 -0.35 8.71 -9.74
CA TRP A 174 0.93 8.65 -9.02
C TRP A 174 1.63 7.30 -9.23
N LYS A 175 0.88 6.19 -9.33
CA LYS A 175 1.43 4.86 -9.62
C LYS A 175 2.02 4.79 -11.02
N ASN A 176 1.30 5.32 -12.01
CA ASN A 176 1.76 5.35 -13.40
C ASN A 176 3.03 6.19 -13.56
N GLU A 177 3.10 7.35 -12.91
CA GLU A 177 4.32 8.18 -12.90
C GLU A 177 5.47 7.48 -12.18
N LEU A 178 5.21 6.79 -11.07
CA LEU A 178 6.23 5.99 -10.38
C LEU A 178 6.79 4.89 -11.29
N ILE A 179 5.91 4.13 -11.97
CA ILE A 179 6.30 3.05 -12.88
C ILE A 179 7.16 3.62 -14.02
N LYS A 180 6.68 4.65 -14.73
CA LYS A 180 7.45 5.31 -15.80
C LYS A 180 8.82 5.78 -15.33
N ASN A 181 8.89 6.39 -14.15
CA ASN A 181 10.15 6.89 -13.59
C ASN A 181 11.15 5.74 -13.34
N ILE A 182 10.68 4.59 -12.87
CA ILE A 182 11.55 3.42 -12.63
C ILE A 182 11.95 2.78 -13.97
N SER A 183 10.99 2.56 -14.87
CA SER A 183 11.22 2.01 -16.21
C SER A 183 12.24 2.83 -17.00
N ASN A 184 12.16 4.16 -16.96
CA ASN A 184 13.12 5.06 -17.60
C ASN A 184 14.51 4.97 -16.98
N LYS A 185 14.61 4.91 -15.64
CA LYS A 185 15.91 4.76 -14.94
C LYS A 185 16.60 3.45 -15.28
N LEU A 186 15.82 2.38 -15.47
CA LEU A 186 16.34 1.05 -15.80
C LEU A 186 16.43 0.82 -17.31
N THR A 187 15.91 1.73 -18.14
CA THR A 187 15.83 1.58 -19.61
C THR A 187 15.12 0.27 -20.03
N ILE A 188 13.97 0.00 -19.40
CA ILE A 188 13.15 -1.20 -19.66
C ILE A 188 11.70 -0.81 -19.92
N LYS A 189 10.89 -1.76 -20.40
CA LYS A 189 9.43 -1.58 -20.45
C LYS A 189 8.80 -1.79 -19.09
N ASP A 190 7.64 -1.18 -18.86
CA ASP A 190 6.85 -1.35 -17.63
C ASP A 190 6.52 -2.82 -17.34
N THR A 191 6.29 -3.61 -18.39
CA THR A 191 6.01 -5.05 -18.30
C THR A 191 7.20 -5.88 -17.83
N GLU A 192 8.42 -5.38 -18.01
CA GLU A 192 9.68 -6.06 -17.68
C GLU A 192 10.18 -5.68 -16.27
N LEU A 193 9.47 -4.78 -15.57
CA LEU A 193 9.92 -4.25 -14.29
C LEU A 193 10.12 -5.34 -13.24
N GLY A 194 9.25 -6.35 -13.18
CA GLY A 194 9.39 -7.47 -12.27
C GLY A 194 10.66 -8.28 -12.52
N GLU A 195 10.86 -8.71 -13.78
CA GLU A 195 12.05 -9.47 -14.19
C GLU A 195 13.35 -8.68 -13.97
N ALA A 196 13.33 -7.38 -14.23
CA ALA A 196 14.48 -6.51 -14.00
C ALA A 196 14.85 -6.43 -12.51
N VAL A 197 13.86 -6.33 -11.61
CA VAL A 197 14.09 -6.36 -10.16
C VAL A 197 14.68 -7.69 -9.73
N GLU A 198 14.17 -8.82 -10.22
CA GLU A 198 14.70 -10.15 -9.91
C GLU A 198 16.15 -10.31 -10.38
N ARG A 199 16.45 -9.89 -11.62
CA ARG A 199 17.83 -9.88 -12.15
C ARG A 199 18.77 -9.04 -11.30
N MET A 200 18.38 -7.81 -10.94
CA MET A 200 19.20 -6.95 -10.08
C MET A 200 19.45 -7.56 -8.70
N LEU A 201 18.48 -8.29 -8.14
CA LEU A 201 18.64 -8.96 -6.85
C LEU A 201 19.64 -10.12 -6.92
N GLU A 202 19.64 -10.90 -8.01
CA GLU A 202 20.59 -11.97 -8.23
C GLU A 202 22.00 -11.44 -8.55
N GLU A 203 22.13 -10.46 -9.45
CA GLU A 203 23.41 -9.79 -9.75
C GLU A 203 24.05 -9.22 -8.47
N ARG A 204 23.24 -8.61 -7.59
CA ARG A 204 23.73 -8.10 -6.29
C ARG A 204 24.25 -9.22 -5.38
N LYS A 205 23.63 -10.40 -5.44
CA LYS A 205 24.03 -11.55 -4.64
C LYS A 205 25.31 -12.17 -5.18
N GLU A 206 25.44 -12.31 -6.49
CA GLU A 206 26.65 -12.78 -7.17
C GLU A 206 27.83 -11.82 -6.94
N THR A 207 27.63 -10.52 -7.16
CA THR A 207 28.65 -9.49 -6.92
C THR A 207 29.14 -9.51 -5.47
N ARG A 208 28.25 -9.72 -4.49
CA ARG A 208 28.64 -9.85 -3.07
C ARG A 208 29.47 -11.10 -2.81
N LYS A 209 29.18 -12.20 -3.49
CA LYS A 209 29.95 -13.45 -3.39
C LYS A 209 31.35 -13.26 -3.99
N GLU A 210 31.43 -12.70 -5.19
CA GLU A 210 32.71 -12.42 -5.86
C GLU A 210 33.56 -11.45 -5.04
N LEU A 211 32.96 -10.38 -4.51
CA LEU A 211 33.66 -9.43 -3.63
C LEU A 211 34.25 -10.13 -2.41
N ARG A 212 33.52 -11.06 -1.80
CA ARG A 212 34.01 -11.84 -0.68
C ARG A 212 35.19 -12.73 -1.09
N GLU A 213 35.09 -13.45 -2.20
CA GLU A 213 36.16 -14.31 -2.71
C GLU A 213 37.42 -13.53 -3.08
N ILE A 214 37.27 -12.36 -3.71
CA ILE A 214 38.39 -11.47 -4.04
C ILE A 214 39.04 -10.93 -2.76
N LYS A 215 38.24 -10.51 -1.77
CA LYS A 215 38.76 -10.08 -0.47
C LYS A 215 39.53 -11.20 0.23
N GLU A 216 39.01 -12.43 0.22
CA GLU A 216 39.68 -13.59 0.82
C GLU A 216 41.03 -13.86 0.14
N LYS A 217 41.08 -13.84 -1.21
CA LYS A 217 42.32 -13.99 -1.99
C LYS A 217 43.32 -12.85 -1.77
N LEU A 218 42.83 -11.61 -1.66
CA LEU A 218 43.67 -10.44 -1.37
C LEU A 218 44.32 -10.59 0.01
N GLN A 219 43.56 -11.01 1.03
CA GLN A 219 44.10 -11.28 2.35
C GLN A 219 45.14 -12.41 2.35
N ASP A 220 44.94 -13.47 1.56
CA ASP A 220 45.95 -14.54 1.42
C ASP A 220 47.25 -14.03 0.79
N TYR A 221 47.13 -13.19 -0.23
CA TYR A 221 48.28 -12.56 -0.87
C TYR A 221 49.01 -11.62 0.08
N GLU A 222 48.27 -10.75 0.78
CA GLU A 222 48.84 -9.83 1.77
C GLU A 222 49.54 -10.56 2.91
N ALA A 223 48.96 -11.66 3.40
CA ALA A 223 49.59 -12.49 4.43
C ALA A 223 50.95 -13.03 3.96
N LYS A 224 51.00 -13.63 2.77
CA LYS A 224 52.24 -14.16 2.18
C LYS A 224 53.27 -13.07 1.90
N ASP A 225 52.85 -11.93 1.36
CA ASP A 225 53.72 -10.79 1.10
C ASP A 225 54.36 -10.25 2.38
N LEU A 226 53.58 -10.14 3.47
CA LEU A 226 54.08 -9.71 4.77
C LEU A 226 55.06 -10.71 5.38
N ILE A 227 54.80 -12.01 5.26
CA ILE A 227 55.75 -13.06 5.70
C ILE A 227 57.04 -12.98 4.89
N ASN A 228 56.96 -12.85 3.56
CA ASN A 228 58.13 -12.79 2.69
C ASN A 228 59.00 -11.55 2.90
N LYS A 229 58.38 -10.41 3.25
CA LYS A 229 59.09 -9.17 3.57
C LYS A 229 59.68 -9.17 4.98
N SER A 230 59.26 -10.10 5.85
CA SER A 230 59.79 -10.19 7.21
C SER A 230 61.17 -10.88 7.24
N SER A 231 62.08 -10.34 8.04
CA SER A 231 63.43 -10.91 8.21
C SER A 231 63.47 -11.85 9.40
N LEU A 232 64.14 -12.99 9.24
CA LEU A 232 64.45 -13.93 10.33
C LEU A 232 65.40 -13.27 11.33
N ARG A 233 65.05 -13.34 12.62
CA ARG A 233 65.97 -13.02 13.71
C ARG A 233 66.82 -14.24 14.08
N ASN A 234 67.90 -13.98 14.84
CA ASN A 234 68.88 -15.00 15.26
C ASN A 234 68.29 -16.16 16.08
N ASP A 235 67.08 -16.00 16.61
CA ASP A 235 66.29 -16.98 17.37
C ASP A 235 65.33 -17.81 16.51
N GLY A 236 65.32 -17.60 15.18
CA GLY A 236 64.44 -18.31 14.24
C GLY A 236 63.04 -17.71 14.09
N ILE A 237 62.75 -16.57 14.75
CA ILE A 237 61.43 -15.93 14.74
C ILE A 237 61.37 -14.80 13.71
N LYS A 238 60.25 -14.70 12.99
CA LYS A 238 59.92 -13.57 12.10
C LYS A 238 58.98 -12.60 12.83
N ILE A 239 59.26 -11.30 12.77
CA ILE A 239 58.38 -10.27 13.36
C ILE A 239 57.81 -9.39 12.26
N ILE A 240 56.48 -9.31 12.19
CA ILE A 240 55.74 -8.43 11.29
C ILE A 240 55.14 -7.29 12.12
N ASN A 241 55.56 -6.06 11.87
CA ASN A 241 54.99 -4.86 12.51
C ASN A 241 54.29 -4.00 11.46
N LYS A 242 52.97 -3.87 11.53
CA LYS A 242 52.19 -3.11 10.55
C LYS A 242 51.06 -2.32 11.18
N VAL A 243 50.92 -1.06 10.75
CA VAL A 243 49.76 -0.22 11.08
C VAL A 243 48.89 -0.11 9.84
N PHE A 244 47.62 -0.51 9.96
CA PHE A 244 46.63 -0.47 8.89
C PHE A 244 45.87 0.87 8.94
N GLU A 245 45.77 1.55 7.80
CA GLU A 245 44.95 2.75 7.66
C GLU A 245 43.57 2.37 7.09
N GLU A 246 42.50 2.98 7.64
CA GLU A 246 41.12 2.82 7.14
C GLU A 246 40.62 1.36 7.02
N SER A 247 41.08 0.47 7.89
CA SER A 247 40.69 -0.95 7.93
C SER A 247 39.81 -1.25 9.14
N ASN A 248 38.83 -2.16 9.00
CA ASN A 248 38.03 -2.58 10.15
C ASN A 248 38.76 -3.66 10.97
N PHE A 249 38.50 -3.72 12.28
CA PHE A 249 39.15 -4.66 13.20
C PHE A 249 39.00 -6.13 12.80
N GLN A 250 37.85 -6.49 12.24
CA GLN A 250 37.55 -7.87 11.86
C GLN A 250 38.35 -8.30 10.63
N GLU A 251 38.56 -7.42 9.65
CA GLU A 251 39.42 -7.67 8.48
C GLU A 251 40.88 -7.86 8.90
N VAL A 252 41.39 -6.99 9.79
CA VAL A 252 42.77 -7.10 10.31
C VAL A 252 42.95 -8.37 11.14
N ARG A 253 41.96 -8.72 11.98
CA ARG A 253 42.00 -9.95 12.77
C ARG A 253 42.06 -11.19 11.88
N VAL A 254 41.25 -11.24 10.82
CA VAL A 254 41.28 -12.37 9.86
C VAL A 254 42.63 -12.45 9.16
N LEU A 255 43.20 -11.32 8.73
CA LEU A 255 44.53 -11.29 8.12
C LEU A 255 45.63 -11.78 9.08
N VAL A 256 45.63 -11.32 10.33
CA VAL A 256 46.58 -11.76 11.36
C VAL A 256 46.46 -13.26 11.60
N GLN A 257 45.23 -13.78 11.71
CA GLN A 257 45.01 -15.22 11.87
C GLN A 257 45.58 -16.00 10.68
N LYS A 258 45.32 -15.55 9.44
CA LYS A 258 45.88 -16.18 8.23
C LYS A 258 47.41 -16.17 8.22
N ILE A 259 48.06 -15.13 8.71
CA ILE A 259 49.52 -15.07 8.82
C ILE A 259 50.03 -16.12 9.81
N ILE A 260 49.41 -16.21 10.99
CA ILE A 260 49.77 -17.18 12.03
C ILE A 260 49.57 -18.62 11.52
N ASP A 261 48.48 -18.88 10.81
CA ASP A 261 48.17 -20.21 10.27
C ASP A 261 49.14 -20.65 9.15
N LEU A 262 49.87 -19.72 8.53
CA LEU A 262 50.81 -19.99 7.43
C LEU A 262 52.26 -20.22 7.90
N ASP A 263 52.65 -19.72 9.07
CA ASP A 263 54.02 -19.82 9.59
C ASP A 263 54.04 -19.78 11.13
N ASP A 264 54.30 -20.93 11.76
CA ASP A 264 54.36 -21.10 13.22
C ASP A 264 55.49 -20.28 13.90
N GLY A 265 56.45 -19.77 13.11
CA GLY A 265 57.57 -18.95 13.58
C GLY A 265 57.34 -17.45 13.51
N VAL A 266 56.10 -16.99 13.33
CA VAL A 266 55.78 -15.55 13.15
C VAL A 266 55.12 -14.93 14.38
N VAL A 267 55.58 -13.74 14.77
CA VAL A 267 54.90 -12.83 15.69
C VAL A 267 54.39 -11.61 14.93
N VAL A 268 53.08 -11.35 15.00
CA VAL A 268 52.44 -10.22 14.32
C VAL A 268 52.04 -9.13 15.33
N LEU A 269 52.54 -7.92 15.11
CA LEU A 269 52.13 -6.70 15.80
C LEU A 269 51.34 -5.85 14.81
N ALA A 270 50.01 -5.85 14.96
CA ALA A 270 49.09 -5.12 14.10
C ALA A 270 48.42 -3.97 14.86
N GLY A 271 48.50 -2.76 14.31
CA GLY A 271 47.76 -1.59 14.78
C GLY A 271 46.75 -1.13 13.74
N ILE A 272 45.63 -0.53 14.16
CA ILE A 272 44.68 0.12 13.26
C ILE A 272 44.68 1.60 13.59
N LYS A 273 44.99 2.42 12.59
CA LYS A 273 44.94 3.86 12.73
C LYS A 273 43.53 4.32 12.41
N ASN A 274 42.72 4.53 13.44
CA ASN A 274 41.42 5.18 13.28
C ASN A 274 41.64 6.66 12.95
N LYS A 275 41.00 7.15 11.89
CA LYS A 275 40.60 8.56 11.83
C LYS A 275 39.40 8.73 12.77
N GLY A 276 39.66 8.80 14.06
CA GLY A 276 38.66 9.08 15.07
C GLY A 276 39.23 10.08 16.06
N GLU A 277 38.58 11.23 16.17
CA GLU A 277 38.59 11.98 17.42
C GLU A 277 38.22 11.00 18.55
N GLY A 278 39.16 10.72 19.46
CA GLY A 278 38.91 10.00 20.71
C GLY A 278 38.87 8.48 20.61
#